data_AF-A0A965WX00-F1
#
_entry.id   AF-A0A965WX00-F1
#
_cell.length_a   1.000
_cell.length_b   1.000
_cell.length_c   1.000
_cell.angle_alpha   90.00
_cell.angle_beta   90.00
_cell.angle_gamma   90.00
#
_symmetry.space_group_name_H-M   'P 1'
#
loop_
_entity.id
_entity.type
_entity.pdbx_description
1 polymer ?
#
loop_
_entity_poly.entity_id
_entity_poly.type
_entity_poly.pdbx_seq_one_letter_code
_entity_poly.pdbx_strand_id
1 'polypeptide(L)'
;MLAGTKYRGEFEERTRAILEEVRAAGDVILFIDELHMLTGAGAAEGAIDAANLLKPALSRAGLQIIGATTPAEYKKSIRRDGALSRRFQPVDVREPDRTQTLAILRGVRAKYELHHGVAISEEALESAVELSARLYRLRRRRAANGEHSSQAEQRCFV
;
A
#
# COMPACT_ATOMS: atom_id res chain seq x y z
N MET A 1 21.78 -5.96 -25.99
CA MET A 1 20.64 -5.79 -25.06
C MET A 1 20.28 -7.14 -24.42
N LEU A 2 21.13 -7.65 -23.52
CA LEU A 2 20.97 -8.99 -22.89
C LEU A 2 20.91 -8.94 -21.35
N ALA A 3 21.07 -7.76 -20.74
CA ALA A 3 21.09 -7.62 -19.28
C ALA A 3 19.69 -7.64 -18.66
N GLY A 4 18.69 -7.01 -19.31
CA GLY A 4 17.35 -6.86 -18.72
C GLY A 4 16.52 -8.15 -18.62
N THR A 5 16.77 -9.15 -19.46
CA THR A 5 16.01 -10.41 -19.46
C THR A 5 16.47 -11.39 -18.38
N LYS A 6 17.77 -11.40 -18.06
CA LYS A 6 18.32 -12.23 -16.98
C LYS A 6 17.74 -11.85 -15.62
N TYR A 7 17.69 -10.55 -15.30
CA TYR A 7 17.13 -10.06 -14.03
C TYR A 7 15.60 -10.25 -13.92
N ARG A 8 14.87 -10.27 -15.04
CA ARG A 8 13.42 -10.56 -15.02
C ARG A 8 13.13 -12.03 -14.72
N GLY A 9 13.83 -12.96 -15.35
CA GLY A 9 13.67 -14.39 -15.09
C GLY A 9 14.02 -14.77 -13.65
N GLU A 10 15.13 -14.26 -13.14
CA GLU A 10 15.53 -14.46 -11.73
C GLU A 10 14.50 -13.88 -10.75
N PHE A 11 13.89 -12.73 -11.07
CA PHE A 11 12.84 -12.16 -10.24
C PHE A 11 11.57 -13.02 -10.21
N GLU A 12 11.12 -13.51 -11.37
CA GLU A 12 9.93 -14.37 -11.45
C GLU A 12 10.14 -15.69 -10.72
N GLU A 13 11.33 -16.29 -10.84
CA GLU A 13 11.70 -17.52 -10.15
C GLU A 13 11.72 -17.33 -8.64
N ARG A 14 12.33 -16.25 -8.15
CA ARG A 14 12.33 -15.89 -6.72
C ARG A 14 10.92 -15.64 -6.19
N THR A 15 10.10 -14.91 -6.95
CA THR A 15 8.71 -14.62 -6.56
C THR A 15 7.89 -15.91 -6.49
N ARG A 16 8.07 -16.81 -7.46
CA ARG A 16 7.42 -18.14 -7.45
C ARG A 16 7.84 -18.96 -6.25
N ALA A 17 9.13 -19.01 -5.93
CA ALA A 17 9.64 -19.75 -4.77
C ALA A 17 8.99 -19.27 -3.47
N ILE A 18 8.91 -17.94 -3.26
CA ILE A 18 8.26 -17.35 -2.08
C ILE A 18 6.78 -17.75 -2.02
N LEU A 19 6.05 -17.70 -3.14
CA LEU A 19 4.63 -18.07 -3.16
C LEU A 19 4.40 -19.55 -2.82
N GLU A 20 5.28 -20.44 -3.27
CA GLU A 20 5.22 -21.86 -2.92
C GLU A 20 5.60 -22.13 -1.45
N GLU A 21 6.59 -21.41 -0.90
CA GLU A 21 6.95 -21.49 0.52
C GLU A 21 5.80 -21.05 1.43
N VAL A 22 5.18 -19.90 1.14
CA VAL A 22 4.04 -19.39 1.90
C VAL A 22 2.86 -20.36 1.83
N ARG A 23 2.61 -20.94 0.64
CA ARG A 23 1.59 -21.96 0.45
C ARG A 23 1.89 -23.24 1.24
N ALA A 24 3.16 -23.67 1.29
CA ALA A 24 3.57 -24.87 2.02
C ALA A 24 3.45 -24.70 3.54
N ALA A 25 3.70 -23.49 4.05
CA ALA A 25 3.50 -23.17 5.47
C ALA A 25 2.01 -23.23 5.86
N GLY A 26 1.12 -22.64 5.06
CA GLY A 26 -0.34 -22.74 5.23
C GLY A 26 -0.93 -21.90 6.36
N ASP A 27 -0.11 -21.32 7.22
CA ASP A 27 -0.47 -20.45 8.36
C ASP A 27 0.12 -19.03 8.25
N VAL A 28 0.55 -18.63 7.05
CA VAL A 28 1.18 -17.34 6.78
C VAL A 28 0.24 -16.43 5.97
N ILE A 29 0.13 -15.17 6.41
CA ILE A 29 -0.54 -14.10 5.66
C ILE A 29 0.53 -13.27 4.96
N LEU A 30 0.45 -13.22 3.62
CA LEU A 30 1.36 -12.43 2.80
C LEU A 30 0.85 -10.98 2.72
N PHE A 31 1.61 -10.02 3.25
CA PHE A 31 1.31 -8.60 3.09
C PHE A 31 2.11 -8.00 1.93
N ILE A 32 1.42 -7.27 1.05
CA ILE A 32 2.01 -6.58 -0.10
C ILE A 32 1.58 -5.11 -0.05
N ASP A 33 2.52 -4.23 0.28
CA ASP A 33 2.31 -2.80 0.11
C ASP A 33 2.39 -2.44 -1.38
N GLU A 34 1.61 -1.45 -1.80
CA GLU A 34 1.51 -1.01 -3.20
C GLU A 34 1.22 -2.17 -4.18
N LEU A 35 0.22 -3.01 -3.87
CA LEU A 35 -0.14 -4.22 -4.64
C LEU A 35 -0.26 -3.96 -6.16
N HIS A 36 -0.71 -2.76 -6.55
CA HIS A 36 -0.86 -2.37 -7.95
C HIS A 36 0.46 -2.41 -8.73
N MET A 37 1.61 -2.27 -8.08
CA MET A 37 2.95 -2.37 -8.69
C MET A 37 3.20 -3.75 -9.29
N LEU A 38 2.69 -4.81 -8.65
CA LEU A 38 2.78 -6.19 -9.17
C LEU A 38 1.81 -6.44 -10.33
N THR A 39 0.80 -5.58 -10.50
CA THR A 39 -0.25 -5.72 -11.53
C THR A 39 0.00 -4.86 -12.78
N GLY A 40 1.20 -4.29 -12.94
CA GLY A 40 1.59 -3.58 -14.15
C GLY A 40 1.18 -2.11 -14.20
N ALA A 41 1.28 -1.38 -13.07
CA ALA A 41 0.99 0.06 -13.05
C ALA A 41 2.09 0.95 -13.70
N GLY A 42 3.25 0.40 -14.10
CA GLY A 42 4.37 1.15 -14.66
C GLY A 42 4.61 0.89 -16.14
N ALA A 43 4.22 1.82 -17.00
CA ALA A 43 4.48 1.79 -18.45
C ALA A 43 5.95 2.12 -18.84
N ALA A 44 6.92 1.80 -17.99
CA ALA A 44 8.35 1.90 -18.32
C ALA A 44 8.86 0.49 -18.69
N GLU A 45 9.77 0.41 -19.66
CA GLU A 45 10.34 -0.78 -20.34
C GLU A 45 10.99 -1.86 -19.43
N GLY A 46 10.32 -2.26 -18.36
CA GLY A 46 10.90 -2.92 -17.20
C GLY A 46 9.88 -3.46 -16.20
N ALA A 47 8.62 -3.00 -16.25
CA ALA A 47 7.61 -3.47 -15.31
C ALA A 47 7.36 -4.97 -15.49
N ILE A 48 7.62 -5.70 -14.41
CA ILE A 48 7.40 -7.14 -14.32
C ILE A 48 5.90 -7.36 -14.16
N ASP A 49 5.29 -8.10 -15.09
CA ASP A 49 3.89 -8.52 -14.99
C ASP A 49 3.76 -9.71 -14.03
N ALA A 50 3.98 -9.46 -12.75
CA ALA A 50 3.83 -10.44 -11.68
C ALA A 50 2.37 -10.86 -11.45
N ALA A 51 1.39 -10.19 -12.09
CA ALA A 51 -0.01 -10.58 -12.01
C ALA A 51 -0.23 -12.00 -12.51
N ASN A 52 0.52 -12.44 -13.53
CA ASN A 52 0.41 -13.80 -14.07
C ASN A 52 0.96 -14.86 -13.10
N LEU A 53 1.83 -14.50 -12.16
CA LEU A 53 2.28 -15.37 -11.08
C LEU A 53 1.26 -15.41 -9.93
N LEU A 54 0.63 -14.27 -9.62
CA LEU A 54 -0.38 -14.16 -8.55
C LEU A 54 -1.71 -14.82 -8.91
N LYS A 55 -2.16 -14.71 -10.17
CA LYS A 55 -3.43 -15.31 -10.66
C LYS A 55 -3.58 -16.80 -10.33
N PRO A 56 -2.61 -17.69 -10.64
CA PRO A 56 -2.71 -19.10 -10.27
C PRO A 56 -2.60 -19.32 -8.76
N ALA A 57 -1.76 -18.54 -8.07
CA ALA A 57 -1.59 -18.64 -6.62
C ALA A 57 -2.87 -18.27 -5.84
N LEU A 58 -3.59 -17.24 -6.29
CA LEU A 58 -4.89 -16.82 -5.76
C LEU A 58 -6.05 -17.74 -6.17
N SER A 59 -5.86 -18.51 -7.26
CA SER A 59 -6.89 -19.43 -7.76
C SER A 59 -6.96 -20.72 -6.95
N ARG A 60 -5.82 -21.20 -6.46
CA ARG A 60 -5.69 -22.40 -5.64
C ARG A 60 -5.92 -22.00 -4.17
N ALA A 61 -6.89 -22.63 -3.49
CA ALA A 61 -7.08 -22.41 -2.05
C ALA A 61 -5.77 -22.69 -1.29
N GLY A 62 -5.48 -21.87 -0.27
CA GLY A 62 -4.30 -22.03 0.60
C GLY A 62 -3.32 -20.86 0.65
N LEU A 63 -3.60 -19.73 -0.01
CA LEU A 63 -2.80 -18.52 0.10
C LEU A 63 -3.66 -17.36 0.62
N GLN A 64 -3.28 -16.79 1.76
CA GLN A 64 -3.90 -15.58 2.31
C GLN A 64 -3.01 -14.38 1.97
N ILE A 65 -3.58 -13.37 1.33
CA ILE A 65 -2.86 -12.15 0.95
C ILE A 65 -3.62 -10.94 1.51
N ILE A 66 -2.89 -9.95 2.00
CA ILE A 66 -3.38 -8.61 2.26
C ILE A 66 -2.61 -7.65 1.36
N GLY A 67 -3.30 -6.99 0.44
CA GLY A 67 -2.75 -5.94 -0.40
C GLY A 67 -3.15 -4.56 0.10
N ALA A 68 -2.18 -3.62 0.15
CA ALA A 68 -2.48 -2.21 0.32
C ALA A 68 -2.34 -1.48 -1.02
N THR A 69 -3.33 -0.67 -1.38
CA THR A 69 -3.28 0.17 -2.57
C THR A 69 -4.17 1.39 -2.39
N THR A 70 -3.96 2.38 -3.26
CA THR A 70 -4.84 3.54 -3.37
C THR A 70 -6.15 3.17 -4.11
N PRO A 71 -7.25 3.92 -3.93
CA PRO A 71 -8.48 3.67 -4.68
C PRO A 71 -8.28 3.96 -6.16
N ALA A 72 -7.45 4.94 -6.51
CA ALA A 72 -7.19 5.30 -7.90
C ALA A 72 -6.54 4.13 -8.65
N GLU A 73 -5.52 3.51 -8.05
CA GLU A 73 -4.82 2.36 -8.62
C GLU A 73 -5.66 1.09 -8.56
N TYR A 74 -6.42 0.86 -7.49
CA TYR A 74 -7.37 -0.24 -7.41
C TYR A 74 -8.34 -0.19 -8.60
N LYS A 75 -8.89 1.01 -8.88
CA LYS A 75 -9.83 1.23 -9.99
C LYS A 75 -9.17 1.06 -11.37
N LYS A 76 -7.88 1.39 -11.50
CA LYS A 76 -7.12 1.37 -12.76
C LYS A 76 -6.59 -0.03 -13.10
N SER A 77 -6.03 -0.75 -12.13
CA SER A 77 -5.27 -1.97 -12.37
C SER A 77 -6.00 -3.22 -11.86
N ILE A 78 -6.44 -3.25 -10.60
CA ILE A 78 -6.99 -4.47 -9.99
C ILE A 78 -8.44 -4.73 -10.40
N ARG A 79 -9.29 -3.70 -10.32
CA ARG A 79 -10.73 -3.81 -10.65
C ARG A 79 -11.00 -4.08 -12.12
N ARG A 80 -10.08 -3.67 -13.01
CA ARG A 80 -10.19 -3.94 -14.46
C ARG A 80 -9.83 -5.38 -14.81
N ASP A 81 -9.01 -6.03 -14.00
CA ASP A 81 -8.65 -7.43 -14.19
C ASP A 81 -9.75 -8.34 -13.61
N GLY A 82 -10.44 -9.08 -14.50
CA GLY A 82 -11.55 -9.95 -14.12
C GLY A 82 -11.15 -11.14 -13.23
N ALA A 83 -9.88 -11.55 -13.23
CA ALA A 83 -9.40 -12.64 -12.39
C ALA A 83 -9.07 -12.14 -10.97
N LEU A 84 -8.42 -10.98 -10.86
CA LEU A 84 -8.05 -10.40 -9.57
C LEU A 84 -9.27 -9.83 -8.84
N SER A 85 -10.13 -9.08 -9.52
CA SER A 85 -11.34 -8.47 -8.93
C SER A 85 -12.31 -9.45 -8.28
N ARG A 86 -12.28 -10.74 -8.68
CA ARG A 86 -13.12 -11.80 -8.10
C ARG A 86 -12.49 -12.48 -6.89
N ARG A 87 -11.20 -12.29 -6.65
CA ARG A 87 -10.43 -12.93 -5.56
C ARG A 87 -10.13 -12.00 -4.41
N PHE A 88 -10.28 -10.71 -4.67
CA PHE A 88 -9.94 -9.63 -3.78
C PHE A 88 -11.21 -8.96 -3.27
N GLN A 89 -11.33 -8.83 -1.94
CA GLN A 89 -12.44 -8.14 -1.30
C GLN A 89 -11.98 -6.73 -0.88
N PRO A 90 -12.44 -5.66 -1.54
CA PRO A 90 -12.05 -4.32 -1.14
C PRO A 90 -12.57 -3.97 0.25
N VAL A 91 -11.68 -3.49 1.11
CA VAL A 91 -11.97 -2.90 2.42
C VAL A 91 -11.51 -1.44 2.42
N ASP A 92 -12.46 -0.52 2.44
CA ASP A 92 -12.17 0.92 2.43
C ASP A 92 -11.70 1.40 3.80
N VAL A 93 -10.45 1.82 3.90
CA VAL A 93 -9.91 2.50 5.08
C VAL A 93 -9.93 4.00 4.87
N ARG A 94 -10.72 4.67 5.71
CA ARG A 94 -10.90 6.12 5.69
C ARG A 94 -9.82 6.80 6.52
N GLU A 95 -9.54 8.03 6.16
CA GLU A 95 -8.70 8.92 6.96
C GLU A 95 -9.33 9.08 8.36
N PRO A 96 -8.54 8.98 9.44
CA PRO A 96 -9.04 9.16 10.80
C PRO A 96 -9.55 10.58 11.00
N ASP A 97 -10.59 10.75 11.81
CA ASP A 97 -11.04 12.08 12.24
C ASP A 97 -10.06 12.73 13.24
N ARG A 98 -10.31 13.99 13.62
CA ARG A 98 -9.46 14.73 14.57
C ARG A 98 -9.28 13.99 15.90
N THR A 99 -10.37 13.45 16.44
CA THR A 99 -10.38 12.78 17.74
C THR A 99 -9.62 11.45 17.67
N GLN A 100 -9.83 10.67 16.62
CA GLN A 100 -9.10 9.44 16.34
C GLN A 100 -7.61 9.70 16.13
N THR A 101 -7.27 10.74 15.37
CA THR A 101 -5.87 11.14 15.12
C THR A 101 -5.18 11.51 16.43
N LEU A 102 -5.83 12.29 17.30
CA LEU A 102 -5.29 12.61 18.62
C LEU A 102 -5.08 11.36 19.48
N ALA A 103 -6.03 10.42 19.49
CA ALA A 103 -5.89 9.16 20.21
C ALA A 103 -4.70 8.34 19.70
N ILE A 104 -4.50 8.27 18.37
CA ILE A 104 -3.35 7.60 17.75
C ILE A 104 -2.04 8.28 18.19
N LEU A 105 -1.97 9.62 18.12
CA LEU A 105 -0.78 10.38 18.51
C LEU A 105 -0.43 10.21 19.98
N ARG A 106 -1.44 10.21 20.86
CA ARG A 106 -1.26 9.90 22.29
C ARG A 106 -0.69 8.49 22.49
N GLY A 107 -1.16 7.51 21.72
CA GLY A 107 -0.68 6.13 21.77
C GLY A 107 0.80 5.97 21.37
N VAL A 108 1.27 6.76 20.40
CA VAL A 108 2.68 6.70 19.95
C VAL A 108 3.60 7.68 20.69
N ARG A 109 3.05 8.62 21.47
CA ARG A 109 3.77 9.70 22.16
C ARG A 109 4.98 9.19 22.92
N ALA A 110 4.80 8.21 23.81
CA ALA A 110 5.88 7.70 24.67
C ALA A 110 7.06 7.15 23.85
N LYS A 111 6.79 6.52 22.69
CA LYS A 111 7.83 6.01 21.79
C LYS A 111 8.65 7.15 21.17
N TYR A 112 7.99 8.24 20.79
CA TYR A 112 8.66 9.41 20.21
C TYR A 112 9.40 10.24 21.26
N GLU A 113 8.84 10.41 22.46
CA GLU A 113 9.50 11.10 23.57
C GLU A 113 10.80 10.39 23.95
N LEU A 114 10.78 9.05 24.04
CA LEU A 114 11.97 8.25 24.29
C LEU A 114 13.01 8.36 23.17
N HIS A 115 12.58 8.30 21.91
CA HIS A 115 13.48 8.34 20.76
C HIS A 115 14.18 9.71 20.62
N HIS A 116 13.46 10.80 20.92
CA HIS A 116 13.98 12.16 20.73
C HIS A 116 14.49 12.82 22.02
N GLY A 117 14.25 12.22 23.19
CA GLY A 117 14.67 12.78 24.48
C GLY A 117 13.93 14.07 24.85
N VAL A 118 12.69 14.24 24.36
CA VAL A 118 11.86 15.43 24.59
C VAL A 118 10.52 15.05 25.22
N ALA A 119 9.93 15.98 25.97
CA ALA A 119 8.53 15.86 26.38
C ALA A 119 7.63 16.54 25.33
N ILE A 120 6.61 15.84 24.86
CA ILE A 120 5.65 16.34 23.88
C ILE A 120 4.40 16.76 24.64
N SER A 121 4.10 18.06 24.75
CA SER A 121 2.91 18.49 25.49
C SER A 121 1.60 18.15 24.76
N GLU A 122 0.49 18.17 25.49
CA GLU A 122 -0.83 17.87 24.91
C GLU A 122 -1.24 18.95 23.89
N GLU A 123 -0.95 20.20 24.20
CA GLU A 123 -1.20 21.36 23.32
C GLU A 123 -0.41 21.25 22.02
N ALA A 124 0.81 20.68 22.08
CA ALA A 124 1.62 20.43 20.90
C ALA A 124 0.99 19.37 19.98
N LEU A 125 0.40 18.30 20.55
CA LEU A 125 -0.33 17.29 19.77
C LEU A 125 -1.59 17.89 19.12
N GLU A 126 -2.38 18.66 19.87
CA GLU A 126 -3.58 19.31 19.36
C GLU A 126 -3.25 20.28 18.22
N SER A 127 -2.22 21.11 18.42
CA SER A 127 -1.71 22.04 17.42
C SER A 127 -1.20 21.29 16.19
N ALA A 128 -0.48 20.18 16.37
CA ALA A 128 0.03 19.37 15.28
C ALA A 128 -1.10 18.82 14.40
N VAL A 129 -2.18 18.31 15.00
CA VAL A 129 -3.34 17.80 14.25
C VAL A 129 -4.05 18.92 13.49
N GLU A 130 -4.30 20.05 14.14
CA GLU A 130 -4.99 21.18 13.53
C GLU A 130 -4.19 21.80 12.38
N LEU A 131 -2.91 22.07 12.60
CA LEU A 131 -2.02 22.62 11.59
C LEU A 131 -1.81 21.63 10.44
N SER A 132 -1.67 20.33 10.73
CA SER A 132 -1.56 19.31 9.69
C SER A 132 -2.80 19.29 8.82
N ALA A 133 -4.02 19.24 9.39
CA ALA A 133 -5.25 19.25 8.61
C ALA A 133 -5.37 20.50 7.70
N ARG A 134 -4.93 21.66 8.20
CA ARG A 134 -4.94 22.92 7.43
C ARG A 134 -3.86 22.96 6.33
N LEU A 135 -2.63 22.57 6.66
CA LEU A 135 -1.48 22.62 5.75
C LEU A 135 -1.53 21.51 4.70
N TYR A 136 -2.01 20.31 5.04
CA TYR A 136 -2.19 19.23 4.08
C TYR A 136 -3.25 19.58 3.03
N ARG A 137 -4.33 20.25 3.43
CA ARG A 137 -5.32 20.80 2.48
C ARG A 137 -4.68 21.81 1.52
N LEU A 138 -3.77 22.65 2.00
CA LEU A 138 -3.03 23.60 1.16
C LEU A 138 -2.05 22.90 0.21
N ARG A 139 -1.34 21.86 0.68
CA ARG A 139 -0.47 21.01 -0.16
C ARG A 139 -1.26 20.28 -1.24
N ARG A 140 -2.43 19.72 -0.91
CA ARG A 140 -3.34 19.09 -1.89
C ARG A 140 -3.85 20.07 -2.94
N ARG A 141 -4.15 21.31 -2.56
CA ARG A 141 -4.57 22.37 -3.52
C ARG A 141 -3.45 22.80 -4.45
N ARG A 142 -2.20 22.81 -3.99
CA ARG A 142 -1.03 23.10 -4.85
C ARG A 142 -0.75 21.95 -5.82
N ALA A 143 -0.78 20.70 -5.36
CA ALA A 143 -0.64 19.52 -6.22
C ALA A 143 -1.78 19.37 -7.24
N ALA A 144 -2.99 19.82 -6.91
CA ALA A 144 -4.11 19.85 -7.87
C ALA A 144 -3.95 20.90 -8.99
N ASN A 145 -3.10 21.92 -8.80
CA ASN A 145 -2.90 23.03 -9.75
C ASN A 145 -1.66 22.89 -10.65
N GLY A 146 -0.87 21.81 -10.52
CA GLY A 146 0.28 21.54 -11.36
C GLY A 146 1.19 20.52 -10.70
N GLU A 147 1.41 19.39 -11.39
CA GLU A 147 2.17 18.20 -10.97
C GLU A 147 1.40 17.18 -10.11
N HIS A 148 0.98 16.12 -10.81
CA HIS A 148 0.53 14.81 -10.34
C HIS A 148 -0.32 14.80 -9.06
N SER A 149 -1.62 14.67 -9.27
CA SER A 149 -2.63 14.43 -8.23
C SER A 149 -2.34 13.16 -7.43
N SER A 150 -1.56 13.27 -6.36
CA SER A 150 -1.67 12.34 -5.23
C SER A 150 -2.79 12.88 -4.33
N GLN A 151 -3.98 12.33 -4.52
CA GLN A 151 -5.02 12.44 -3.50
C GLN A 151 -4.46 11.71 -2.26
N ALA A 152 -4.60 12.29 -1.07
CA ALA A 152 -4.38 11.50 0.14
C ALA A 152 -5.43 10.38 0.13
N GLU A 153 -4.96 9.18 -0.19
CA GLU A 153 -5.74 8.09 -0.76
C GLU A 153 -6.27 7.18 0.34
N GLN A 154 -7.60 7.04 0.37
CA GLN A 154 -8.29 6.00 1.14
C GLN A 154 -7.62 4.67 0.82
N ARG A 155 -6.97 4.04 1.79
CA ARG A 155 -6.28 2.78 1.50
C ARG A 155 -7.32 1.69 1.36
N CYS A 156 -7.38 1.06 0.20
CA CYS A 156 -8.15 -0.16 0.04
C CYS A 156 -7.24 -1.29 0.56
N PHE A 157 -7.64 -1.93 1.65
CA PHE A 157 -7.03 -3.17 2.10
C PHE A 157 -7.80 -4.31 1.46
N VAL A 158 -7.09 -5.28 0.89
CA VAL A 158 -7.69 -6.31 0.04
C VAL A 158 -7.17 -7.68 0.37
#